data_AF-A0A8D2AG93-F1
#
_entry.id   AF-A0A8D2AG93-F1
#
_cell.length_a   1.000
_cell.length_b   1.000
_cell.length_c   1.000
_cell.angle_alpha   90.00
_cell.angle_beta   90.00
_cell.angle_gamma   90.00
#
_symmetry.space_group_name_H-M   'P 1'
#
loop_
_entity.id
_entity.type
_entity.pdbx_description
1 polymer ?
#
loop_
_entity_poly.entity_id
_entity_poly.type
_entity_poly.pdbx_seq_one_letter_code
_entity_poly.pdbx_strand_id
1 'polypeptide(L)'
;MDARIWRIGFRCLLLLVFFGSARSEGEQTCAEVRKLFQWRFVGAVKGLPDAPRAGPDLQVCISKKPTCCTRKMEERYQIAARQDLQQVLQASTSTLKLLISRNAAAFQETLETLIRQAENYTSILFCNTYRNMALEAAAAVQEFFTDVGLYLFGVDVNPEEFVNRFFDSLFPLVYHHLINPSVTDSSLEYSECIRMARRDVSPFGNIPKRVMGQMGRSLLPSRTFLQALNLGIEVINTTDHLHFSKECSRALLRMQYCPHCQGLTLSKPCMGYCLNVARGCLAHMAELNPHWHAYIQSLEELSNAMHGTYDVEHVLLNFHLLVNDAVIQAYLNGQKLAEQVNKICGHPVRTPTQSPPCSFDPSKEKHGMKISPRNGEETLANRRKEFINSLRLYRSFYGSLAHQLCVNELAAVDGLPCWNGEDLVKSYTQRVVGNGIKAQSGNPEVKVKGTDPVINQIIDKLKHIIQLLQGRSPKPNKWELPQPGSGGGMAEQVSGDCDDEDGCGGSGSGEVKRTLKITNWMPDGMNFTDVKRIHHTGGSSTLDSTGAGGAAGTQPMTFLLLGVLILLPGLW
;
A
#
# COMPACT_ATOMS: atom_id res chain seq x y z
N MET A 1 -63.30 -49.13 59.30
CA MET A 1 -62.37 -50.27 59.43
C MET A 1 -62.80 -51.30 58.39
N ASP A 2 -62.21 -51.16 57.21
CA ASP A 2 -62.40 -51.90 55.96
C ASP A 2 -61.19 -51.47 55.10
N ALA A 3 -60.55 -52.24 54.23
CA ALA A 3 -60.83 -53.55 53.70
C ALA A 3 -59.50 -54.19 53.26
N ARG A 4 -59.50 -55.53 53.24
CA ARG A 4 -58.57 -56.35 52.44
C ARG A 4 -58.75 -55.98 50.97
N ILE A 5 -57.64 -55.93 50.21
CA ILE A 5 -57.44 -56.34 48.80
C ILE A 5 -56.12 -55.67 48.39
N TRP A 6 -55.01 -56.32 48.70
CA TRP A 6 -53.70 -55.95 48.13
C TRP A 6 -53.03 -57.22 47.66
N ARG A 7 -53.39 -57.63 46.45
CA ARG A 7 -52.74 -58.62 45.57
C ARG A 7 -53.68 -58.89 44.38
N ILE A 8 -53.81 -57.94 43.44
CA ILE A 8 -54.18 -58.12 42.00
C ILE A 8 -53.82 -56.80 41.27
N GLY A 9 -52.63 -56.25 41.55
CA GLY A 9 -52.21 -54.96 40.98
C GLY A 9 -50.89 -55.00 40.22
N PHE A 10 -50.36 -56.19 39.92
CA PHE A 10 -48.98 -56.33 39.42
C PHE A 10 -48.83 -57.21 38.16
N ARG A 11 -49.94 -57.63 37.53
CA ARG A 11 -49.88 -58.49 36.32
C ARG A 11 -50.60 -57.97 35.07
N CYS A 12 -51.30 -56.82 35.11
CA CYS A 12 -51.90 -56.22 33.91
C CYS A 12 -51.19 -54.95 33.40
N LEU A 13 -50.18 -54.42 34.12
CA LEU A 13 -49.37 -53.29 33.65
C LEU A 13 -48.07 -53.70 32.94
N LEU A 14 -47.78 -55.00 32.87
CA LEU A 14 -46.58 -55.54 32.22
C LEU A 14 -46.79 -56.02 30.77
N LEU A 15 -48.02 -55.92 30.23
CA LEU A 15 -48.33 -56.33 28.84
C LEU A 15 -48.60 -55.16 27.89
N LEU A 16 -48.52 -53.90 28.35
CA LEU A 16 -48.62 -52.71 27.49
C LEU A 16 -47.29 -51.94 27.32
N VAL A 17 -46.18 -52.49 27.82
CA VAL A 17 -44.82 -51.92 27.63
C VAL A 17 -44.05 -52.61 26.49
N PHE A 18 -44.63 -53.64 25.86
CA PHE A 18 -44.01 -54.35 24.71
C PHE A 18 -44.42 -53.84 23.31
N PHE A 19 -45.19 -52.75 23.23
CA PHE A 19 -45.33 -51.95 21.99
C PHE A 19 -44.60 -50.60 22.13
N GLY A 20 -43.41 -50.62 22.71
CA GLY A 20 -42.43 -49.56 22.52
C GLY A 20 -41.89 -49.66 21.11
N SER A 21 -42.30 -48.71 20.26
CA SER A 21 -41.85 -48.45 18.89
C SER A 21 -40.76 -49.39 18.38
N ALA A 22 -41.14 -50.32 17.49
CA ALA A 22 -40.28 -50.58 16.35
C ALA A 22 -39.92 -49.20 15.79
N ARG A 23 -38.67 -48.78 16.02
CA ARG A 23 -38.10 -47.59 15.41
C ARG A 23 -38.07 -47.95 13.93
N SER A 24 -39.15 -47.55 13.24
CA SER A 24 -39.20 -47.53 11.79
C SER A 24 -37.86 -46.98 11.32
N GLU A 25 -37.17 -47.70 10.43
CA GLU A 25 -36.03 -47.16 9.70
C GLU A 25 -36.46 -45.78 9.19
N GLY A 26 -35.90 -44.73 9.80
CA GLY A 26 -36.49 -43.40 9.76
C GLY A 26 -36.76 -42.99 8.31
N GLU A 27 -38.00 -42.59 8.03
CA GLU A 27 -38.34 -41.93 6.77
C GLU A 27 -37.31 -40.82 6.55
N GLN A 28 -36.43 -41.00 5.56
CA GLN A 28 -35.46 -39.98 5.21
C GLN A 28 -36.28 -38.79 4.69
N THR A 29 -36.29 -37.68 5.42
CA THR A 29 -37.02 -36.47 5.03
C THR A 29 -36.05 -35.37 4.61
N CYS A 30 -36.44 -34.53 3.66
CA CYS A 30 -35.63 -33.38 3.23
C CYS A 30 -35.89 -32.11 4.04
N ALA A 31 -36.59 -32.23 5.18
CA ALA A 31 -37.06 -31.10 5.97
C ALA A 31 -35.92 -30.22 6.48
N GLU A 32 -34.83 -30.82 6.97
CA GLU A 32 -33.68 -30.08 7.50
C GLU A 32 -32.92 -29.32 6.40
N VAL A 33 -32.66 -29.99 5.28
CA VAL A 33 -32.03 -29.38 4.09
C VAL A 33 -32.85 -28.20 3.58
N ARG A 34 -34.19 -28.33 3.57
CA ARG A 34 -35.11 -27.26 3.18
C ARG A 34 -35.01 -26.05 4.11
N LYS A 35 -35.04 -26.28 5.43
CA LYS A 35 -34.91 -25.22 6.44
C LYS A 35 -33.59 -24.47 6.29
N LEU A 36 -32.47 -25.17 6.16
CA LEU A 36 -31.15 -24.54 5.98
C LEU A 36 -31.06 -23.76 4.66
N PHE A 37 -31.59 -24.32 3.58
CA PHE A 37 -31.61 -23.64 2.29
C PHE A 37 -32.46 -22.36 2.33
N GLN A 38 -33.64 -22.40 2.93
CA GLN A 38 -34.51 -21.23 3.10
C GLN A 38 -33.89 -20.18 4.03
N TRP A 39 -33.22 -20.61 5.10
CA TRP A 39 -32.54 -19.71 6.02
C TRP A 39 -31.39 -18.96 5.33
N ARG A 40 -30.61 -19.67 4.52
CA ARG A 40 -29.46 -19.08 3.83
C ARG A 40 -29.84 -18.23 2.62
N PHE A 41 -30.82 -18.67 1.83
CA PHE A 41 -31.27 -17.97 0.64
C PHE A 41 -32.63 -17.32 0.89
N VAL A 42 -32.60 -16.05 1.31
CA VAL A 42 -33.80 -15.25 1.55
C VAL A 42 -34.66 -15.20 0.28
N GLY A 43 -35.91 -15.68 0.38
CA GLY A 43 -36.91 -15.64 -0.69
C GLY A 43 -37.70 -16.95 -0.84
N ALA A 44 -38.93 -16.86 -1.36
CA ALA A 44 -39.80 -18.01 -1.59
C ALA A 44 -39.28 -18.89 -2.74
N VAL A 45 -38.42 -19.86 -2.42
CA VAL A 45 -37.98 -20.85 -3.40
C VAL A 45 -39.03 -21.94 -3.52
N LYS A 46 -39.83 -21.86 -4.59
CA LYS A 46 -40.78 -22.91 -4.98
C LYS A 46 -40.02 -24.12 -5.54
N GLY A 47 -40.54 -25.32 -5.31
CA GLY A 47 -39.99 -26.58 -5.86
C GLY A 47 -38.87 -27.22 -5.04
N LEU A 48 -38.86 -27.01 -3.71
CA LEU A 48 -37.97 -27.74 -2.81
C LEU A 48 -38.51 -29.15 -2.55
N PRO A 49 -37.70 -30.21 -2.61
CA PRO A 49 -38.18 -31.58 -2.40
C PRO A 49 -38.70 -31.79 -0.97
N ASP A 50 -39.81 -32.52 -0.86
CA ASP A 50 -40.36 -32.94 0.44
C ASP A 50 -39.69 -34.20 0.98
N ALA A 51 -39.46 -35.17 0.09
CA ALA A 51 -38.75 -36.41 0.34
C ALA A 51 -37.54 -36.56 -0.61
N PRO A 52 -36.54 -37.39 -0.26
CA PRO A 52 -35.41 -37.66 -1.11
C PRO A 52 -35.84 -38.24 -2.46
N ARG A 53 -35.21 -37.77 -3.54
CA ARG A 53 -35.52 -38.16 -4.92
C ARG A 53 -34.27 -38.68 -5.62
N ALA A 54 -34.45 -39.38 -6.75
CA ALA A 54 -33.36 -39.59 -7.68
C ALA A 54 -32.91 -38.24 -8.29
N GLY A 55 -31.61 -38.02 -8.45
CA GLY A 55 -31.03 -36.74 -8.90
C GLY A 55 -30.31 -36.78 -10.25
N PRO A 56 -30.89 -37.31 -11.35
CA PRO A 56 -30.23 -37.33 -12.65
C PRO A 56 -30.02 -35.93 -13.25
N ASP A 57 -30.71 -34.91 -12.72
CA ASP A 57 -30.61 -33.51 -13.14
C ASP A 57 -29.40 -32.76 -12.56
N LEU A 58 -28.73 -33.33 -11.56
CA LEU A 58 -27.57 -32.73 -10.89
C LEU A 58 -26.30 -32.89 -11.71
N GLN A 59 -25.46 -31.86 -11.72
CA GLN A 59 -24.21 -31.85 -12.51
C GLN A 59 -22.94 -32.07 -11.68
N VAL A 60 -22.99 -31.79 -10.38
CA VAL A 60 -21.82 -31.83 -9.48
C VAL A 60 -22.07 -32.80 -8.33
N CYS A 61 -23.19 -32.66 -7.63
CA CYS A 61 -23.58 -33.48 -6.49
C CYS A 61 -24.21 -34.82 -6.92
N ILE A 62 -23.61 -35.47 -7.91
CA ILE A 62 -24.07 -36.76 -8.42
C ILE A 62 -23.80 -37.81 -7.33
N SER A 63 -24.85 -38.48 -6.87
CA SER A 63 -24.76 -39.54 -5.86
C SER A 63 -25.56 -40.75 -6.28
N LYS A 64 -25.12 -41.93 -5.84
CA LYS A 64 -25.91 -43.18 -5.94
C LYS A 64 -27.06 -43.19 -4.92
N LYS A 65 -26.97 -42.37 -3.87
CA LYS A 65 -27.99 -42.22 -2.84
C LYS A 65 -29.08 -41.23 -3.29
N PRO A 66 -30.31 -41.34 -2.75
CA PRO A 66 -31.33 -40.32 -2.94
C PRO A 66 -30.84 -38.93 -2.50
N THR A 67 -31.28 -37.89 -3.19
CA THR A 67 -30.88 -36.49 -2.96
C THR A 67 -32.06 -35.62 -2.58
N CYS A 68 -31.80 -34.63 -1.75
CA CYS A 68 -32.70 -33.56 -1.35
C CYS A 68 -32.50 -32.25 -2.14
N CYS A 69 -31.65 -32.27 -3.17
CA CYS A 69 -31.38 -31.11 -4.00
C CYS A 69 -32.02 -31.23 -5.39
N THR A 70 -32.41 -30.09 -5.94
CA THR A 70 -32.69 -29.92 -7.37
C THR A 70 -31.54 -29.21 -8.06
N ARG A 71 -31.45 -29.27 -9.38
CA ARG A 71 -30.47 -28.48 -10.16
C ARG A 71 -30.46 -27.00 -9.79
N LYS A 72 -31.62 -26.38 -9.54
CA LYS A 72 -31.71 -24.97 -9.14
C LYS A 72 -31.11 -24.71 -7.75
N MET A 73 -31.24 -25.67 -6.82
CA MET A 73 -30.58 -25.59 -5.52
C MET A 73 -29.07 -25.71 -5.68
N GLU A 74 -28.61 -26.65 -6.52
CA GLU A 74 -27.19 -26.87 -6.82
C GLU A 74 -26.52 -25.60 -7.39
N GLU A 75 -27.17 -24.95 -8.37
CA GLU A 75 -26.70 -23.69 -8.96
C GLU A 75 -26.58 -22.56 -7.92
N ARG A 76 -27.54 -22.45 -6.98
CA ARG A 76 -27.46 -21.46 -5.89
C ARG A 76 -26.38 -21.80 -4.87
N TYR A 77 -26.24 -23.07 -4.49
CA TYR A 77 -25.16 -23.50 -3.62
C TYR A 77 -23.78 -23.28 -4.26
N GLN A 78 -23.67 -23.36 -5.58
CA GLN A 78 -22.40 -23.08 -6.27
C GLN A 78 -21.99 -21.61 -6.15
N ILE A 79 -22.97 -20.69 -6.20
CA ILE A 79 -22.72 -19.27 -5.96
C ILE A 79 -22.32 -19.07 -4.49
N ALA A 80 -23.06 -19.68 -3.56
CA ALA A 80 -22.76 -19.58 -2.12
C ALA A 80 -21.36 -20.11 -1.78
N ALA A 81 -20.95 -21.27 -2.30
CA ALA A 81 -19.63 -21.86 -2.05
C ALA A 81 -18.47 -20.92 -2.42
N ARG A 82 -18.61 -20.20 -3.54
CA ARG A 82 -17.63 -19.20 -3.95
C ARG A 82 -17.61 -18.01 -3.00
N GLN A 83 -18.77 -17.51 -2.62
CA GLN A 83 -18.91 -16.39 -1.70
C GLN A 83 -18.35 -16.74 -0.31
N ASP A 84 -18.63 -17.94 0.20
CA ASP A 84 -18.11 -18.41 1.49
C ASP A 84 -16.59 -18.50 1.45
N LEU A 85 -16.02 -19.13 0.41
CA LEU A 85 -14.56 -19.19 0.31
C LEU A 85 -13.95 -17.79 0.21
N GLN A 86 -14.56 -16.88 -0.53
CA GLN A 86 -14.10 -15.50 -0.63
C GLN A 86 -14.16 -14.78 0.74
N GLN A 87 -15.22 -14.97 1.52
CA GLN A 87 -15.35 -14.41 2.86
C GLN A 87 -14.29 -14.98 3.82
N VAL A 88 -14.07 -16.29 3.80
CA VAL A 88 -13.03 -16.94 4.62
C VAL A 88 -11.63 -16.45 4.21
N LEU A 89 -11.37 -16.28 2.92
CA LEU A 89 -10.14 -15.68 2.41
C LEU A 89 -9.95 -14.25 2.94
N GLN A 90 -10.95 -13.39 2.80
CA GLN A 90 -10.92 -12.01 3.28
C GLN A 90 -10.70 -11.94 4.80
N ALA A 91 -11.34 -12.81 5.57
CA ALA A 91 -11.13 -12.90 7.01
C ALA A 91 -9.67 -13.27 7.33
N SER A 92 -9.11 -14.26 6.63
CA SER A 92 -7.72 -14.72 6.83
C SER A 92 -6.67 -13.69 6.42
N THR A 93 -6.96 -12.80 5.47
CA THR A 93 -6.03 -11.78 4.95
C THR A 93 -6.16 -10.45 5.69
N SER A 94 -7.26 -10.23 6.41
CA SER A 94 -7.63 -8.95 7.04
C SER A 94 -6.55 -8.38 7.95
N THR A 95 -5.93 -9.20 8.80
CA THR A 95 -4.87 -8.75 9.73
C THR A 95 -3.64 -8.27 8.98
N LEU A 96 -3.18 -9.01 7.97
CA LEU A 96 -2.04 -8.63 7.15
C LEU A 96 -2.33 -7.37 6.33
N LYS A 97 -3.52 -7.28 5.74
CA LYS A 97 -3.98 -6.08 5.01
C LYS A 97 -3.97 -4.86 5.91
N LEU A 98 -4.55 -4.96 7.11
CA LEU A 98 -4.59 -3.88 8.08
C LEU A 98 -3.19 -3.46 8.54
N LEU A 99 -2.30 -4.42 8.78
CA LEU A 99 -0.92 -4.19 9.17
C LEU A 99 -0.18 -3.35 8.11
N ILE A 100 -0.26 -3.74 6.84
CA ILE A 100 0.43 -3.02 5.75
C ILE A 100 -0.21 -1.65 5.51
N SER A 101 -1.54 -1.58 5.35
CA SER A 101 -2.23 -0.33 5.03
C SER A 101 -2.10 0.73 6.12
N ARG A 102 -2.25 0.36 7.41
CA ARG A 102 -2.08 1.32 8.51
C ARG A 102 -0.65 1.85 8.60
N ASN A 103 0.34 0.98 8.41
CA ASN A 103 1.72 1.42 8.46
C ASN A 103 2.06 2.28 7.24
N ALA A 104 1.64 1.91 6.03
CA ALA A 104 1.85 2.74 4.83
C ALA A 104 1.30 4.16 5.01
N ALA A 105 0.04 4.29 5.43
CA ALA A 105 -0.60 5.59 5.66
C ALA A 105 0.17 6.41 6.70
N ALA A 106 0.58 5.77 7.80
CA ALA A 106 1.23 6.48 8.87
C ALA A 106 2.71 6.82 8.58
N PHE A 107 3.41 6.02 7.77
CA PHE A 107 4.72 6.36 7.22
C PHE A 107 4.62 7.62 6.36
N GLN A 108 3.61 7.68 5.49
CA GLN A 108 3.35 8.84 4.66
C GLN A 108 3.06 10.10 5.51
N GLU A 109 2.11 10.02 6.44
CA GLU A 109 1.75 11.15 7.33
C GLU A 109 2.95 11.63 8.17
N THR A 110 3.77 10.71 8.67
CA THR A 110 4.96 11.07 9.44
C THR A 110 5.98 11.80 8.57
N LEU A 111 6.20 11.35 7.33
CA LEU A 111 7.10 12.02 6.38
C LEU A 111 6.60 13.42 6.00
N GLU A 112 5.30 13.57 5.71
CA GLU A 112 4.68 14.90 5.47
C GLU A 112 4.90 15.84 6.68
N THR A 113 4.72 15.32 7.89
CA THR A 113 4.96 16.09 9.12
C THR A 113 6.43 16.48 9.27
N LEU A 114 7.37 15.57 9.00
CA LEU A 114 8.81 15.83 9.08
C LEU A 114 9.26 16.90 8.07
N ILE A 115 8.73 16.86 6.84
CA ILE A 115 9.01 17.88 5.81
C ILE A 115 8.55 19.26 6.32
N ARG A 116 7.31 19.37 6.80
CA ARG A 116 6.78 20.62 7.35
C ARG A 116 7.58 21.13 8.56
N GLN A 117 8.04 20.22 9.43
CA GLN A 117 8.87 20.58 10.58
C GLN A 117 10.25 21.09 10.14
N ALA A 118 10.88 20.43 9.18
CA ALA A 118 12.17 20.83 8.64
C ALA A 118 12.10 22.20 7.92
N GLU A 119 11.01 22.45 7.18
CA GLU A 119 10.70 23.77 6.61
C GLU A 119 10.59 24.83 7.71
N ASN A 120 9.77 24.57 8.73
CA ASN A 120 9.57 25.51 9.83
C ASN A 120 10.88 25.80 10.60
N TYR A 121 11.69 24.78 10.90
CA TYR A 121 12.99 24.99 11.55
C TYR A 121 13.94 25.83 10.72
N THR A 122 13.94 25.63 9.40
CA THR A 122 14.75 26.43 8.48
C THR A 122 14.24 27.87 8.41
N SER A 123 12.92 28.09 8.35
CA SER A 123 12.32 29.43 8.40
C SER A 123 12.59 30.14 9.73
N ILE A 124 12.52 29.43 10.86
CA ILE A 124 12.85 29.96 12.20
C ILE A 124 14.32 30.38 12.26
N LEU A 125 15.24 29.61 11.68
CA LEU A 125 16.65 29.99 11.60
C LEU A 125 16.81 31.37 10.95
N PHE A 126 16.16 31.59 9.80
CA PHE A 126 16.21 32.88 9.12
C PHE A 126 15.55 33.99 9.92
N CYS A 127 14.34 33.76 10.46
CA CYS A 127 13.62 34.75 11.25
C CYS A 127 14.34 35.16 12.54
N ASN A 128 15.08 34.24 13.19
CA ASN A 128 15.75 34.54 14.46
C ASN A 128 17.18 35.03 14.28
N THR A 129 17.95 34.38 13.41
CA THR A 129 19.41 34.60 13.28
C THR A 129 19.74 35.54 12.13
N TYR A 130 19.00 35.46 11.02
CA TYR A 130 19.29 36.15 9.77
C TYR A 130 18.13 37.06 9.33
N ARG A 131 17.63 37.87 10.28
CA ARG A 131 16.39 38.66 10.18
C ARG A 131 16.27 39.49 8.90
N ASN A 132 17.37 40.10 8.47
CA ASN A 132 17.45 40.95 7.28
C ASN A 132 17.27 40.20 5.96
N MET A 133 17.48 38.88 5.94
CA MET A 133 17.29 38.02 4.77
C MET A 133 16.01 37.17 4.81
N ALA A 134 15.26 37.21 5.92
CA ALA A 134 14.20 36.23 6.18
C ALA A 134 13.05 36.29 5.17
N LEU A 135 12.62 37.49 4.77
CA LEU A 135 11.55 37.67 3.78
C LEU A 135 11.98 37.19 2.38
N GLU A 136 13.21 37.49 1.98
CA GLU A 136 13.75 37.10 0.67
C GLU A 136 14.05 35.59 0.60
N ALA A 137 14.47 34.97 1.72
CA ALA A 137 14.76 33.54 1.80
C ALA A 137 13.50 32.66 1.85
N ALA A 138 12.34 33.20 2.26
CA ALA A 138 11.13 32.42 2.52
C ALA A 138 10.69 31.59 1.31
N ALA A 139 10.69 32.17 0.11
CA ALA A 139 10.30 31.47 -1.12
C ALA A 139 11.24 30.31 -1.45
N ALA A 140 12.56 30.49 -1.29
CA ALA A 140 13.55 29.45 -1.55
C ALA A 140 13.45 28.28 -0.56
N VAL A 141 13.16 28.57 0.72
CA VAL A 141 12.93 27.54 1.73
C VAL A 141 11.67 26.72 1.42
N GLN A 142 10.56 27.39 1.11
CA GLN A 142 9.30 26.73 0.79
C GLN A 142 9.40 25.87 -0.48
N GLU A 143 10.02 26.41 -1.55
CA GLU A 143 10.24 25.68 -2.80
C GLU A 143 11.05 24.40 -2.55
N PHE A 144 12.16 24.51 -1.83
CA PHE A 144 13.03 23.38 -1.52
C PHE A 144 12.31 22.23 -0.80
N PHE A 145 11.54 22.52 0.25
CA PHE A 145 10.81 21.47 0.97
C PHE A 145 9.61 20.93 0.20
N THR A 146 9.03 21.74 -0.70
CA THR A 146 8.04 21.27 -1.67
C THR A 146 8.66 20.23 -2.61
N ASP A 147 9.85 20.48 -3.17
CA ASP A 147 10.55 19.52 -4.03
C ASP A 147 10.93 18.24 -3.29
N VAL A 148 11.38 18.34 -2.04
CA VAL A 148 11.66 17.18 -1.18
C VAL A 148 10.42 16.31 -1.02
N GLY A 149 9.25 16.93 -0.76
CA GLY A 149 7.97 16.22 -0.70
C GLY A 149 7.60 15.57 -2.03
N LEU A 150 7.66 16.32 -3.13
CA LEU A 150 7.40 15.81 -4.48
C LEU A 150 8.27 14.59 -4.79
N TYR A 151 9.56 14.66 -4.48
CA TYR A 151 10.49 13.55 -4.68
C TYR A 151 10.11 12.30 -3.86
N LEU A 152 9.85 12.47 -2.56
CA LEU A 152 9.51 11.36 -1.66
C LEU A 152 8.20 10.66 -2.06
N PHE A 153 7.22 11.42 -2.56
CA PHE A 153 5.90 10.91 -2.94
C PHE A 153 5.77 10.53 -4.42
N GLY A 154 6.90 10.41 -5.13
CA GLY A 154 6.96 9.70 -6.41
C GLY A 154 7.07 10.57 -7.67
N VAL A 155 7.19 11.89 -7.52
CA VAL A 155 7.51 12.78 -8.65
C VAL A 155 9.00 12.66 -8.98
N ASP A 156 9.32 12.64 -10.28
CA ASP A 156 10.69 12.50 -10.77
C ASP A 156 11.41 13.86 -10.79
N VAL A 157 11.73 14.36 -9.60
CA VAL A 157 12.54 15.57 -9.39
C VAL A 157 13.96 15.15 -8.99
N ASN A 158 14.99 15.84 -9.46
CA ASN A 158 16.38 15.48 -9.13
C ASN A 158 16.83 16.09 -7.79
N PRO A 159 17.24 15.29 -6.78
CA PRO A 159 17.79 15.80 -5.52
C PRO A 159 19.01 16.71 -5.66
N GLU A 160 19.84 16.48 -6.68
CA GLU A 160 20.98 17.34 -6.96
C GLU A 160 20.52 18.73 -7.45
N GLU A 161 19.45 18.79 -8.23
CA GLU A 161 18.95 20.02 -8.84
C GLU A 161 18.32 20.94 -7.80
N PHE A 162 17.38 20.43 -6.99
CA PHE A 162 16.72 21.29 -5.99
C PHE A 162 17.66 21.72 -4.86
N VAL A 163 18.67 20.90 -4.51
CA VAL A 163 19.73 21.32 -3.57
C VAL A 163 20.59 22.42 -4.16
N ASN A 164 21.03 22.28 -5.42
CA ASN A 164 21.80 23.33 -6.08
C ASN A 164 21.00 24.62 -6.21
N ARG A 165 19.72 24.54 -6.62
CA ARG A 165 18.82 25.69 -6.72
C ARG A 165 18.67 26.42 -5.39
N PHE A 166 18.51 25.69 -4.27
CA PHE A 166 18.44 26.30 -2.95
C PHE A 166 19.70 27.11 -2.61
N PHE A 167 20.90 26.53 -2.83
CA PHE A 167 22.15 27.23 -2.56
C PHE A 167 22.45 28.35 -3.59
N ASP A 168 21.96 28.23 -4.83
CA ASP A 168 21.97 29.32 -5.80
C ASP A 168 21.17 30.52 -5.30
N SER A 169 19.95 30.29 -4.81
CA SER A 169 19.10 31.34 -4.26
C SER A 169 19.64 31.93 -2.96
N LEU A 170 20.36 31.13 -2.15
CA LEU A 170 20.90 31.59 -0.86
C LEU A 170 22.11 32.52 -1.02
N PHE A 171 22.97 32.30 -2.02
CA PHE A 171 24.24 33.02 -2.11
C PHE A 171 24.11 34.54 -2.31
N PRO A 172 23.26 35.06 -3.22
CA PRO A 172 23.04 36.49 -3.36
C PRO A 172 22.59 37.14 -2.05
N LEU A 173 21.70 36.48 -1.28
CA LEU A 173 21.23 36.99 0.01
C LEU A 173 22.38 37.13 1.00
N VAL A 174 23.16 36.07 1.19
CA VAL A 174 24.33 36.07 2.08
C VAL A 174 25.35 37.12 1.65
N TYR A 175 25.57 37.25 0.33
CA TYR A 175 26.52 38.21 -0.21
C TYR A 175 26.11 39.66 0.10
N HIS A 176 24.87 40.03 -0.22
CA HIS A 176 24.39 41.40 -0.01
C HIS A 176 24.25 41.75 1.47
N HIS A 177 23.75 40.85 2.30
CA HIS A 177 23.40 41.19 3.68
C HIS A 177 24.52 40.96 4.69
N LEU A 178 25.49 40.08 4.42
CA LEU A 178 26.54 39.72 5.37
C LEU A 178 27.96 39.98 4.87
N ILE A 179 28.22 39.90 3.57
CA ILE A 179 29.58 40.04 3.01
C ILE A 179 29.84 41.48 2.55
N ASN A 180 28.90 42.06 1.79
CA ASN A 180 29.01 43.42 1.27
C ASN A 180 27.70 44.23 1.45
N PRO A 181 27.33 44.57 2.71
CA PRO A 181 26.10 45.31 3.03
C PRO A 181 26.07 46.75 2.54
N SER A 182 27.17 47.27 1.99
CA SER A 182 27.25 48.63 1.46
C SER A 182 26.58 48.83 0.10
N VAL A 183 26.03 47.74 -0.47
CA VAL A 183 25.43 47.68 -1.80
C VAL A 183 24.04 47.08 -1.67
N THR A 184 23.09 47.89 -1.21
CA THR A 184 21.70 47.46 -0.96
C THR A 184 20.80 47.50 -2.18
N ASP A 185 21.27 48.07 -3.30
CA ASP A 185 20.50 48.21 -4.55
C ASP A 185 21.34 47.72 -5.74
N SER A 186 21.78 46.45 -5.66
CA SER A 186 22.41 45.78 -6.80
C SER A 186 21.35 45.51 -7.87
N SER A 187 21.63 45.85 -9.13
CA SER A 187 20.73 45.52 -10.24
C SER A 187 20.37 44.03 -10.21
N LEU A 188 19.16 43.67 -10.66
CA LEU A 188 18.75 42.27 -10.82
C LEU A 188 19.79 41.45 -11.60
N GLU A 189 20.44 42.09 -12.58
CA GLU A 189 21.54 41.53 -13.37
C GLU A 189 22.78 41.19 -12.52
N TYR A 190 23.13 42.02 -11.55
CA TYR A 190 24.26 41.77 -10.65
C TYR A 190 23.94 40.63 -9.66
N SER A 191 22.72 40.57 -9.13
CA SER A 191 22.25 39.45 -8.29
C SER A 191 22.27 38.12 -9.05
N GLU A 192 21.86 38.12 -10.32
CA GLU A 192 21.93 36.94 -11.20
C GLU A 192 23.38 36.54 -11.50
N CYS A 193 24.29 37.50 -11.71
CA CYS A 193 25.71 37.19 -11.83
C CYS A 193 26.28 36.52 -10.57
N ILE A 194 25.95 37.03 -9.38
CA ILE A 194 26.37 36.43 -8.11
C ILE A 194 25.85 35.00 -8.01
N ARG A 195 24.57 34.78 -8.34
CA ARG A 195 23.95 33.46 -8.38
C ARG A 195 24.76 32.49 -9.25
N MET A 196 25.13 32.91 -10.46
CA MET A 196 25.93 32.09 -11.37
C MET A 196 27.36 31.87 -10.86
N ALA A 197 28.00 32.89 -10.27
CA ALA A 197 29.35 32.83 -9.73
C ALA A 197 29.48 31.88 -8.52
N ARG A 198 28.37 31.50 -7.88
CA ARG A 198 28.33 30.57 -6.73
C ARG A 198 29.14 29.29 -6.98
N ARG A 199 29.08 28.73 -8.19
CA ARG A 199 29.75 27.47 -8.53
C ARG A 199 31.27 27.62 -8.56
N ASP A 200 31.77 28.71 -9.14
CA ASP A 200 33.21 28.97 -9.29
C ASP A 200 33.86 29.41 -7.98
N VAL A 201 33.13 30.21 -7.20
CA VAL A 201 33.62 30.77 -5.95
C VAL A 201 33.46 29.80 -4.76
N SER A 202 32.48 28.89 -4.83
CA SER A 202 32.19 27.90 -3.79
C SER A 202 32.09 28.52 -2.37
N PRO A 203 31.20 29.51 -2.15
CA PRO A 203 31.13 30.30 -0.91
C PRO A 203 30.79 29.46 0.34
N PHE A 204 30.07 28.36 0.14
CA PHE A 204 29.64 27.44 1.20
C PHE A 204 30.56 26.21 1.35
N GLY A 205 31.71 26.20 0.64
CA GLY A 205 32.66 25.09 0.59
C GLY A 205 32.03 23.72 0.29
N ASN A 206 32.24 22.74 1.16
CA ASN A 206 31.80 21.37 0.94
C ASN A 206 30.36 21.09 1.42
N ILE A 207 29.69 22.05 2.04
CA ILE A 207 28.38 21.85 2.66
C ILE A 207 27.30 21.49 1.64
N PRO A 208 27.17 22.17 0.47
CA PRO A 208 26.21 21.75 -0.55
C PRO A 208 26.43 20.30 -1.00
N LYS A 209 27.70 19.88 -1.18
CA LYS A 209 28.04 18.49 -1.54
C LYS A 209 27.66 17.50 -0.44
N ARG A 210 27.84 17.88 0.83
CA ARG A 210 27.43 17.08 1.99
C ARG A 210 25.91 16.94 2.06
N VAL A 211 25.15 18.02 1.85
CA VAL A 211 23.68 18.00 1.79
C VAL A 211 23.22 17.07 0.67
N MET A 212 23.74 17.24 -0.56
CA MET A 212 23.40 16.36 -1.69
C MET A 212 23.66 14.89 -1.37
N GLY A 213 24.83 14.58 -0.78
CA GLY A 213 25.18 13.21 -0.42
C GLY A 213 24.36 12.63 0.74
N GLN A 214 23.90 13.44 1.70
CA GLN A 214 23.03 13.00 2.78
C GLN A 214 21.59 12.81 2.31
N MET A 215 21.05 13.78 1.57
CA MET A 215 19.70 13.72 1.01
C MET A 215 19.57 12.60 -0.02
N GLY A 216 20.49 12.46 -0.97
CA GLY A 216 20.44 11.39 -1.97
C GLY A 216 20.44 9.99 -1.34
N ARG A 217 21.27 9.78 -0.31
CA ARG A 217 21.35 8.49 0.42
C ARG A 217 20.19 8.24 1.38
N SER A 218 19.39 9.25 1.71
CA SER A 218 18.30 9.14 2.67
C SER A 218 16.92 9.12 2.02
N LEU A 219 16.70 10.02 1.05
CA LEU A 219 15.42 10.19 0.39
C LEU A 219 15.11 9.03 -0.56
N LEU A 220 16.10 8.50 -1.30
CA LEU A 220 15.87 7.39 -2.22
C LEU A 220 15.39 6.12 -1.49
N PRO A 221 16.09 5.61 -0.45
CA PRO A 221 15.58 4.51 0.36
C PRO A 221 14.18 4.76 0.93
N SER A 222 13.90 5.97 1.41
CA SER A 222 12.60 6.34 1.97
C SER A 222 11.48 6.27 0.92
N ARG A 223 11.74 6.79 -0.29
CA ARG A 223 10.83 6.70 -1.44
C ARG A 223 10.59 5.26 -1.84
N THR A 224 11.65 4.47 -2.01
CA THR A 224 11.54 3.05 -2.39
C THR A 224 10.80 2.23 -1.33
N PHE A 225 11.01 2.53 -0.04
CA PHE A 225 10.29 1.90 1.06
C PHE A 225 8.78 2.19 0.97
N LEU A 226 8.37 3.45 0.77
CA LEU A 226 6.96 3.80 0.57
C LEU A 226 6.34 3.13 -0.66
N GLN A 227 7.06 3.15 -1.79
CA GLN A 227 6.62 2.48 -3.01
C GLN A 227 6.40 0.98 -2.80
N ALA A 228 7.29 0.34 -2.06
CA ALA A 228 7.18 -1.06 -1.69
C ALA A 228 5.93 -1.32 -0.83
N LEU A 229 5.67 -0.50 0.19
CA LEU A 229 4.45 -0.62 1.02
C LEU A 229 3.18 -0.52 0.18
N ASN A 230 3.10 0.44 -0.74
CA ASN A 230 1.96 0.62 -1.63
C ASN A 230 1.75 -0.59 -2.53
N LEU A 231 2.83 -1.17 -3.08
CA LEU A 231 2.74 -2.43 -3.82
C LEU A 231 2.32 -3.59 -2.92
N GLY A 232 2.77 -3.64 -1.67
CA GLY A 232 2.33 -4.63 -0.68
C GLY A 232 0.81 -4.63 -0.47
N ILE A 233 0.18 -3.44 -0.48
CA ILE A 233 -1.29 -3.29 -0.44
C ILE A 233 -1.93 -3.85 -1.71
N GLU A 234 -1.37 -3.56 -2.89
CA GLU A 234 -1.88 -4.11 -4.16
C GLU A 234 -1.80 -5.64 -4.17
N VAL A 235 -0.66 -6.20 -3.74
CA VAL A 235 -0.42 -7.65 -3.68
C VAL A 235 -1.41 -8.33 -2.74
N ILE A 236 -1.62 -7.81 -1.53
CA ILE A 236 -2.58 -8.42 -0.60
C ILE A 236 -4.03 -8.30 -1.09
N ASN A 237 -4.38 -7.21 -1.79
CA ASN A 237 -5.71 -7.03 -2.37
C ASN A 237 -6.03 -8.02 -3.50
N THR A 238 -5.04 -8.73 -4.05
CA THR A 238 -5.30 -9.81 -5.03
C THR A 238 -6.19 -10.91 -4.46
N THR A 239 -6.19 -11.11 -3.14
CA THR A 239 -7.07 -12.10 -2.49
C THR A 239 -8.54 -11.70 -2.53
N ASP A 240 -8.84 -10.40 -2.59
CA ASP A 240 -10.20 -9.88 -2.57
C ASP A 240 -10.91 -10.04 -3.93
N HIS A 241 -10.13 -10.15 -5.00
CA HIS A 241 -10.59 -10.20 -6.39
C HIS A 241 -10.24 -11.52 -7.09
N LEU A 242 -10.07 -12.60 -6.33
CA LEU A 242 -9.72 -13.91 -6.88
C LEU A 242 -10.81 -14.43 -7.83
N HIS A 243 -10.42 -14.75 -9.06
CA HIS A 243 -11.31 -15.38 -10.04
C HIS A 243 -11.34 -16.90 -9.88
N PHE A 244 -12.47 -17.44 -9.44
CA PHE A 244 -12.66 -18.89 -9.35
C PHE A 244 -12.95 -19.52 -10.72
N SER A 245 -12.14 -20.50 -11.12
CA SER A 245 -12.38 -21.30 -12.32
C SER A 245 -13.65 -22.15 -12.20
N LYS A 246 -14.15 -22.68 -13.33
CA LYS A 246 -15.31 -23.58 -13.32
C LYS A 246 -15.03 -24.84 -12.52
N GLU A 247 -13.83 -25.39 -12.66
CA GLU A 247 -13.34 -26.58 -11.96
C GLU A 247 -13.26 -26.35 -10.46
N CYS A 248 -12.66 -25.22 -10.03
CA CYS A 248 -12.64 -24.83 -8.62
C CYS A 248 -14.05 -24.63 -8.07
N SER A 249 -14.93 -23.94 -8.81
CA SER A 249 -16.32 -23.70 -8.39
C SER A 249 -17.10 -25.00 -8.19
N ARG A 250 -16.87 -26.01 -9.05
CA ARG A 250 -17.46 -27.35 -8.91
C ARG A 250 -16.88 -28.09 -7.70
N ALA A 251 -15.57 -28.03 -7.49
CA ALA A 251 -14.92 -28.69 -6.36
C ALA A 251 -15.34 -28.09 -5.01
N LEU A 252 -15.47 -26.77 -4.92
CA LEU A 252 -15.96 -26.09 -3.70
C LEU A 252 -17.40 -26.47 -3.38
N LEU A 253 -18.27 -26.49 -4.40
CA LEU A 253 -19.63 -26.99 -4.23
C LEU A 253 -19.65 -28.44 -3.73
N ARG A 254 -18.82 -29.31 -4.32
CA ARG A 254 -18.67 -30.71 -3.91
C ARG A 254 -18.17 -30.87 -2.48
N MET A 255 -17.28 -29.98 -2.06
CA MET A 255 -16.69 -30.00 -0.73
C MET A 255 -17.66 -29.49 0.34
N GLN A 256 -18.36 -28.38 0.09
CA GLN A 256 -19.13 -27.67 1.12
C GLN A 256 -20.61 -28.05 1.15
N TYR A 257 -21.27 -28.19 -0.02
CA TYR A 257 -22.73 -28.27 -0.07
C TYR A 257 -23.31 -29.58 -0.60
N CYS A 258 -22.56 -30.40 -1.34
CA CYS A 258 -23.05 -31.72 -1.72
C CYS A 258 -23.40 -32.65 -0.54
N PRO A 259 -22.78 -32.56 0.66
CA PRO A 259 -23.26 -33.29 1.82
C PRO A 259 -24.71 -32.93 2.20
N HIS A 260 -25.07 -31.65 2.14
CA HIS A 260 -26.44 -31.19 2.40
C HIS A 260 -27.44 -31.83 1.44
N CYS A 261 -27.05 -32.02 0.17
CA CYS A 261 -27.89 -32.71 -0.79
C CYS A 261 -28.13 -34.19 -0.44
N GLN A 262 -27.24 -34.82 0.33
CA GLN A 262 -27.42 -36.17 0.86
C GLN A 262 -28.03 -36.20 2.28
N GLY A 263 -28.51 -35.06 2.79
CA GLY A 263 -29.05 -34.95 4.15
C GLY A 263 -27.98 -34.87 5.25
N LEU A 264 -26.71 -34.70 4.89
CA LEU A 264 -25.58 -34.59 5.81
C LEU A 264 -25.25 -33.11 6.07
N THR A 265 -26.15 -32.42 6.74
CA THR A 265 -26.13 -30.95 6.92
C THR A 265 -25.08 -30.43 7.89
N LEU A 266 -24.57 -31.28 8.79
CA LEU A 266 -23.60 -30.93 9.83
C LEU A 266 -22.18 -31.43 9.53
N SER A 267 -21.98 -32.15 8.42
CA SER A 267 -20.68 -32.73 8.10
C SER A 267 -19.70 -31.69 7.58
N LYS A 268 -18.48 -31.67 8.11
CA LYS A 268 -17.35 -30.92 7.54
C LYS A 268 -16.47 -31.80 6.66
N PRO A 269 -15.78 -31.24 5.65
CA PRO A 269 -14.84 -31.97 4.82
C PRO A 269 -13.63 -32.47 5.63
N CYS A 270 -13.09 -33.61 5.25
CA CYS A 270 -11.84 -34.12 5.80
C CYS A 270 -10.68 -33.16 5.49
N MET A 271 -9.68 -33.08 6.39
CA MET A 271 -8.52 -32.20 6.23
C MET A 271 -7.80 -32.39 4.89
N GLY A 272 -7.46 -33.63 4.53
CA GLY A 272 -6.77 -33.92 3.26
C GLY A 272 -7.60 -33.55 2.02
N TYR A 273 -8.92 -33.74 2.09
CA TYR A 273 -9.84 -33.36 1.01
C TYR A 273 -9.92 -31.84 0.87
N CYS A 274 -10.09 -31.14 2.00
CA CYS A 274 -10.07 -29.67 2.04
C CYS A 274 -8.78 -29.11 1.44
N LEU A 275 -7.63 -29.66 1.82
CA LEU A 275 -6.32 -29.23 1.31
C LEU A 275 -6.21 -29.41 -0.20
N ASN A 276 -6.65 -30.55 -0.76
CA ASN A 276 -6.60 -30.77 -2.20
C ASN A 276 -7.50 -29.79 -2.96
N VAL A 277 -8.70 -29.52 -2.46
CA VAL A 277 -9.61 -28.53 -3.07
C VAL A 277 -9.03 -27.12 -2.95
N ALA A 278 -8.61 -26.69 -1.76
CA ALA A 278 -8.09 -25.36 -1.50
C ALA A 278 -6.79 -25.08 -2.26
N ARG A 279 -5.84 -26.02 -2.29
CA ARG A 279 -4.59 -25.90 -3.06
C ARG A 279 -4.82 -25.84 -4.56
N GLY A 280 -5.81 -26.57 -5.07
CA GLY A 280 -6.22 -26.50 -6.47
C GLY A 280 -6.82 -25.14 -6.83
N CYS A 281 -7.71 -24.63 -5.98
CA CYS A 281 -8.35 -23.32 -6.17
C CYS A 281 -7.37 -22.13 -6.02
N LEU A 282 -6.37 -22.24 -5.14
CA LEU A 282 -5.37 -21.20 -4.85
C LEU A 282 -4.04 -21.43 -5.58
N ALA A 283 -4.01 -22.32 -6.57
CA ALA A 283 -2.78 -22.76 -7.21
C ALA A 283 -1.99 -21.60 -7.85
N HIS A 284 -2.68 -20.72 -8.57
CA HIS A 284 -2.06 -19.53 -9.17
C HIS A 284 -1.55 -18.55 -8.11
N MET A 285 -2.33 -18.33 -7.05
CA MET A 285 -1.95 -17.44 -5.95
C MET A 285 -0.72 -17.96 -5.18
N ALA A 286 -0.55 -19.27 -5.07
CA ALA A 286 0.63 -19.85 -4.45
C ALA A 286 1.95 -19.54 -5.19
N GLU A 287 1.90 -19.16 -6.47
CA GLU A 287 3.07 -18.70 -7.23
C GLU A 287 3.60 -17.34 -6.73
N LEU A 288 2.79 -16.56 -5.99
CA LEU A 288 3.26 -15.33 -5.33
C LEU A 288 4.24 -15.63 -4.19
N ASN A 289 4.18 -16.81 -3.57
CA ASN A 289 4.91 -17.12 -2.35
C ASN A 289 6.44 -16.86 -2.41
N PRO A 290 7.20 -17.35 -3.41
CA PRO A 290 8.64 -17.07 -3.47
C PRO A 290 8.94 -15.58 -3.65
N HIS A 291 8.12 -14.86 -4.42
CA HIS A 291 8.30 -13.43 -4.65
C HIS A 291 7.91 -12.58 -3.43
N TRP A 292 6.84 -12.96 -2.74
CA TRP A 292 6.41 -12.35 -1.49
C TRP A 292 7.47 -12.50 -0.39
N HIS A 293 8.07 -13.70 -0.30
CA HIS A 293 9.16 -13.96 0.64
C HIS A 293 10.36 -13.05 0.36
N ALA A 294 10.81 -13.00 -0.90
CA ALA A 294 11.92 -12.14 -1.32
C ALA A 294 11.62 -10.64 -1.15
N TYR A 295 10.36 -10.23 -1.37
CA TYR A 295 9.89 -8.87 -1.14
C TYR A 295 10.02 -8.46 0.34
N ILE A 296 9.48 -9.27 1.27
CA ILE A 296 9.59 -8.97 2.71
C ILE A 296 11.05 -8.94 3.15
N GLN A 297 11.86 -9.89 2.67
CA GLN A 297 13.29 -9.92 2.97
C GLN A 297 14.01 -8.66 2.47
N SER A 298 13.78 -8.26 1.22
CA SER A 298 14.44 -7.08 0.64
C SER A 298 13.99 -5.79 1.31
N LEU A 299 12.71 -5.71 1.71
CA LEU A 299 12.16 -4.57 2.46
C LEU A 299 12.81 -4.45 3.85
N GLU A 300 13.06 -5.57 4.50
CA GLU A 300 13.78 -5.65 5.76
C GLU A 300 15.25 -5.24 5.63
N GLU A 301 15.95 -5.72 4.60
CA GLU A 301 17.34 -5.35 4.33
C GLU A 301 17.46 -3.84 4.11
N LEU A 302 16.56 -3.24 3.33
CA LEU A 302 16.49 -1.79 3.15
C LEU A 302 16.21 -1.06 4.48
N SER A 303 15.21 -1.53 5.25
CA SER A 303 14.87 -0.95 6.55
C SER A 303 16.05 -0.93 7.53
N ASN A 304 16.84 -2.01 7.55
CA ASN A 304 18.04 -2.11 8.37
C ASN A 304 19.14 -1.16 7.90
N ALA A 305 19.27 -0.90 6.59
CA ALA A 305 20.23 0.06 6.03
C ALA A 305 19.84 1.53 6.29
N MET A 306 18.56 1.81 6.52
CA MET A 306 18.07 3.14 6.88
C MET A 306 18.36 3.41 8.37
N HIS A 307 19.52 3.95 8.72
CA HIS A 307 19.82 4.34 10.10
C HIS A 307 20.86 5.48 10.22
N GLY A 308 20.95 6.08 11.40
CA GLY A 308 22.01 7.03 11.75
C GLY A 308 21.94 8.31 10.93
N THR A 309 23.08 8.76 10.41
CA THR A 309 23.22 10.04 9.66
C THR A 309 22.52 10.06 8.31
N TYR A 310 22.01 8.92 7.84
CA TYR A 310 21.26 8.78 6.60
C TYR A 310 19.78 8.45 6.85
N ASP A 311 19.33 8.40 8.11
CA ASP A 311 17.91 8.31 8.41
C ASP A 311 17.21 9.62 8.02
N VAL A 312 16.06 9.53 7.35
CA VAL A 312 15.35 10.67 6.77
C VAL A 312 14.86 11.66 7.82
N GLU A 313 14.47 11.17 9.00
CA GLU A 313 14.10 12.02 10.12
C GLU A 313 15.31 12.85 10.56
N HIS A 314 16.48 12.22 10.66
CA HIS A 314 17.72 12.91 11.02
C HIS A 314 18.13 13.93 9.95
N VAL A 315 18.12 13.56 8.66
CA VAL A 315 18.56 14.45 7.56
C VAL A 315 17.65 15.67 7.44
N LEU A 316 16.33 15.49 7.49
CA LEU A 316 15.38 16.59 7.35
C LEU A 316 15.43 17.54 8.55
N LEU A 317 15.35 17.00 9.78
CA LEU A 317 15.30 17.85 10.97
C LEU A 317 16.60 18.62 11.24
N ASN A 318 17.74 18.13 10.76
CA ASN A 318 19.03 18.80 10.91
C ASN A 318 19.42 19.67 9.70
N PHE A 319 18.57 19.78 8.67
CA PHE A 319 18.89 20.58 7.49
C PHE A 319 19.20 22.05 7.82
N HIS A 320 18.41 22.66 8.71
CA HIS A 320 18.63 24.04 9.15
C HIS A 320 20.04 24.27 9.74
N LEU A 321 20.61 23.29 10.44
CA LEU A 321 21.98 23.38 10.97
C LEU A 321 23.01 23.43 9.84
N LEU A 322 22.82 22.65 8.77
CA LEU A 322 23.67 22.69 7.58
C LEU A 322 23.58 24.05 6.86
N VAL A 323 22.39 24.64 6.82
CA VAL A 323 22.19 25.98 6.27
C VAL A 323 22.93 27.02 7.12
N ASN A 324 22.82 26.95 8.44
CA ASN A 324 23.54 27.84 9.36
C ASN A 324 25.07 27.72 9.19
N ASP A 325 25.60 26.50 9.15
CA ASP A 325 27.02 26.24 8.91
C ASP A 325 27.48 26.84 7.57
N ALA A 326 26.65 26.74 6.52
CA ALA A 326 26.96 27.31 5.21
C ALA A 326 27.05 28.83 5.26
N VAL A 327 26.07 29.48 5.88
CA VAL A 327 26.05 30.94 6.01
C VAL A 327 27.25 31.43 6.83
N ILE A 328 27.57 30.77 7.96
CA ILE A 328 28.74 31.09 8.77
C ILE A 328 30.03 30.94 7.95
N GLN A 329 30.15 29.84 7.20
CA GLN A 329 31.34 29.60 6.38
C GLN A 329 31.55 30.67 5.30
N ALA A 330 30.48 31.11 4.65
CA ALA A 330 30.53 32.19 3.68
C ALA A 330 30.91 33.52 4.36
N TYR A 331 30.30 33.83 5.52
CA TYR A 331 30.61 35.03 6.28
C TYR A 331 32.09 35.11 6.71
N LEU A 332 32.65 34.01 7.23
CA LEU A 332 34.06 33.95 7.67
C LEU A 332 35.04 34.19 6.52
N ASN A 333 34.69 33.83 5.28
CA ASN A 333 35.52 34.03 4.10
C ASN A 333 35.16 35.30 3.30
N GLY A 334 34.32 36.18 3.86
CA GLY A 334 33.68 37.28 3.15
C GLY A 334 34.62 38.16 2.31
N GLN A 335 35.79 38.55 2.85
CA GLN A 335 36.75 39.38 2.11
C GLN A 335 37.25 38.72 0.82
N LYS A 336 37.70 37.46 0.93
CA LYS A 336 38.15 36.68 -0.23
C LYS A 336 37.02 36.47 -1.24
N LEU A 337 35.80 36.19 -0.75
CA LEU A 337 34.63 36.02 -1.60
C LEU A 337 34.28 37.31 -2.34
N ALA A 338 34.34 38.47 -1.67
CA ALA A 338 34.10 39.77 -2.29
C ALA A 338 35.10 40.07 -3.40
N GLU A 339 36.40 39.79 -3.21
CA GLU A 339 37.41 39.95 -4.26
C GLU A 339 37.14 39.04 -5.47
N GLN A 340 36.81 37.77 -5.22
CA GLN A 340 36.50 36.81 -6.28
C GLN A 340 35.22 37.18 -7.05
N VAL A 341 34.16 37.60 -6.34
CA VAL A 341 32.91 38.06 -6.95
C VAL A 341 33.15 39.35 -7.74
N ASN A 342 33.88 40.33 -7.22
CA ASN A 342 34.23 41.55 -7.96
C ASN A 342 35.02 41.24 -9.24
N LYS A 343 35.86 40.20 -9.23
CA LYS A 343 36.60 39.76 -10.43
C LYS A 343 35.69 39.15 -11.49
N ILE A 344 34.61 38.48 -11.09
CA ILE A 344 33.68 37.80 -12.01
C ILE A 344 32.56 38.73 -12.48
N CYS A 345 31.92 39.44 -11.54
CA CYS A 345 30.72 40.26 -11.77
C CYS A 345 31.02 41.76 -11.89
N GLY A 346 32.25 42.20 -11.65
CA GLY A 346 32.62 43.61 -11.62
C GLY A 346 32.26 44.29 -10.30
N HIS A 347 32.54 45.60 -10.21
CA HIS A 347 32.20 46.37 -9.02
C HIS A 347 30.73 46.79 -9.03
N PRO A 348 30.04 46.67 -7.89
CA PRO A 348 28.67 47.13 -7.78
C PRO A 348 28.56 48.65 -7.92
N VAL A 349 27.52 49.11 -8.60
CA VAL A 349 27.17 50.54 -8.71
C VAL A 349 26.68 51.01 -7.33
N ARG A 350 27.37 51.99 -6.75
CA ARG A 350 27.06 52.50 -5.40
C ARG A 350 25.96 53.55 -5.46
N THR A 351 24.74 53.18 -5.08
CA THR A 351 23.67 54.13 -4.72
C THR A 351 23.38 53.98 -3.23
N PRO A 352 23.58 55.02 -2.40
CA PRO A 352 23.25 54.96 -0.98
C PRO A 352 21.73 55.08 -0.82
N THR A 353 21.07 53.99 -0.47
CA THR A 353 19.66 54.01 -0.06
C THR A 353 19.49 53.33 1.29
N GLN A 354 18.89 54.03 2.25
CA GLN A 354 18.52 53.49 3.55
C GLN A 354 17.26 52.64 3.38
N SER A 355 17.36 51.34 3.66
CA SER A 355 16.18 50.47 3.79
C SER A 355 15.40 50.84 5.07
N PRO A 356 14.05 50.84 5.06
CA PRO A 356 13.27 51.10 6.28
C PRO A 356 13.50 49.98 7.30
N PRO A 357 13.60 50.29 8.61
CA PRO A 357 13.55 49.27 9.65
C PRO A 357 12.13 48.69 9.72
N CYS A 358 12.01 47.37 9.83
CA CYS A 358 10.74 46.73 10.13
C CYS A 358 10.20 47.20 11.48
N SER A 359 8.98 47.74 11.52
CA SER A 359 8.21 47.90 12.76
C SER A 359 7.46 46.61 13.06
N PHE A 360 7.93 45.83 14.03
CA PHE A 360 7.13 44.77 14.66
C PHE A 360 7.13 44.91 16.17
N ASP A 361 5.92 44.82 16.73
CA ASP A 361 5.55 45.03 18.12
C ASP A 361 6.22 44.01 19.06
N PRO A 362 6.98 44.44 20.09
CA PRO A 362 7.64 43.57 21.06
C PRO A 362 6.67 42.78 21.97
N SER A 363 5.36 43.05 21.94
CA SER A 363 4.41 42.54 22.93
C SER A 363 3.99 41.07 22.79
N LYS A 364 4.58 40.32 21.85
CA LYS A 364 4.39 38.85 21.72
C LYS A 364 5.63 38.03 22.05
N GLU A 365 6.55 38.55 22.85
CA GLU A 365 7.51 37.73 23.58
C GLU A 365 6.86 37.08 24.80
N LYS A 366 6.25 35.90 24.63
CA LYS A 366 6.13 34.92 25.72
C LYS A 366 5.75 33.51 25.29
N HIS A 367 6.21 33.02 24.15
CA HIS A 367 6.24 31.57 23.91
C HIS A 367 7.54 31.21 23.22
N GLY A 368 8.62 31.09 24.00
CA GLY A 368 9.70 30.19 23.62
C GLY A 368 9.09 28.80 23.49
N MET A 369 8.74 28.40 22.26
CA MET A 369 8.27 27.06 22.01
C MET A 369 9.44 26.14 22.31
N LYS A 370 9.40 25.50 23.47
CA LYS A 370 10.29 24.38 23.78
C LYS A 370 10.20 23.43 22.59
N ILE A 371 11.33 23.23 21.91
CA ILE A 371 11.55 22.04 21.11
C ILE A 371 11.38 20.90 22.10
N SER A 372 10.18 20.32 22.13
CA SER A 372 9.91 19.20 23.02
C SER A 372 10.91 18.11 22.63
N PRO A 373 11.73 17.59 23.56
CA PRO A 373 12.53 16.42 23.28
C PRO A 373 11.53 15.32 22.95
N ARG A 374 11.41 14.96 21.67
CA ARG A 374 10.50 13.91 21.24
C ARG A 374 10.97 12.62 21.89
N ASN A 375 10.05 11.94 22.58
CA ASN A 375 10.34 10.71 23.29
C ASN A 375 10.94 9.70 22.29
N GLY A 376 12.07 9.08 22.62
CA GLY A 376 12.79 8.19 21.69
C GLY A 376 11.92 7.04 21.15
N GLU A 377 10.84 6.68 21.84
CA GLU A 377 9.86 5.66 21.45
C GLU A 377 9.04 6.02 20.20
N GLU A 378 8.86 7.29 19.85
CA GLU A 378 8.00 7.72 18.72
C GLU A 378 8.74 7.95 17.39
N THR A 379 10.04 7.65 17.30
CA THR A 379 10.81 7.91 16.06
C THR A 379 10.31 7.09 14.88
N LEU A 380 10.46 7.64 13.67
CA LEU A 380 10.11 6.95 12.42
C LEU A 380 10.88 5.63 12.30
N ALA A 381 12.13 5.62 12.77
CA ALA A 381 12.98 4.44 12.78
C ALA A 381 12.44 3.30 13.67
N ASN A 382 11.92 3.60 14.86
CA ASN A 382 11.35 2.58 15.75
C ASN A 382 10.08 1.98 15.16
N ARG A 383 9.18 2.83 14.65
CA ARG A 383 7.98 2.39 13.95
C ARG A 383 8.31 1.48 12.76
N ARG A 384 9.37 1.82 12.00
CA ARG A 384 9.86 1.02 10.87
C ARG A 384 10.31 -0.36 11.32
N LYS A 385 11.08 -0.44 12.40
CA LYS A 385 11.55 -1.71 12.96
C LYS A 385 10.40 -2.58 13.48
N GLU A 386 9.46 -2.00 14.22
CA GLU A 386 8.29 -2.71 14.75
C GLU A 386 7.41 -3.27 13.64
N PHE A 387 7.12 -2.45 12.61
CA PHE A 387 6.38 -2.88 11.44
C PHE A 387 7.07 -4.06 10.74
N ILE A 388 8.38 -3.97 10.49
CA ILE A 388 9.13 -5.04 9.82
C ILE A 388 9.13 -6.32 10.67
N ASN A 389 9.33 -6.22 11.98
CA ASN A 389 9.25 -7.38 12.87
C ASN A 389 7.89 -8.07 12.80
N SER A 390 6.80 -7.30 12.72
CA SER A 390 5.45 -7.82 12.57
C SER A 390 5.23 -8.45 11.19
N LEU A 391 5.72 -7.81 10.12
CA LEU A 391 5.57 -8.27 8.75
C LEU A 391 6.33 -9.58 8.49
N ARG A 392 7.47 -9.80 9.14
CA ARG A 392 8.27 -11.03 9.02
C ARG A 392 7.49 -12.30 9.34
N LEU A 393 6.51 -12.23 10.24
CA LEU A 393 5.65 -13.36 10.61
C LEU A 393 4.79 -13.84 9.41
N TYR A 394 4.58 -12.98 8.42
CA TYR A 394 3.79 -13.26 7.22
C TYR A 394 4.63 -13.63 5.99
N ARG A 395 5.93 -13.92 6.15
CA ARG A 395 6.82 -14.32 5.04
C ARG A 395 6.32 -15.53 4.25
N SER A 396 5.69 -16.49 4.93
CA SER A 396 5.20 -17.73 4.33
C SER A 396 3.69 -17.72 4.09
N PHE A 397 3.03 -16.55 4.19
CA PHE A 397 1.58 -16.41 4.15
C PHE A 397 0.92 -17.14 2.97
N TYR A 398 1.34 -16.85 1.73
CA TYR A 398 0.77 -17.48 0.53
C TYR A 398 1.05 -18.98 0.45
N GLY A 399 2.17 -19.45 1.02
CA GLY A 399 2.50 -20.87 1.12
C GLY A 399 1.67 -21.63 2.16
N SER A 400 1.24 -20.97 3.24
CA SER A 400 0.43 -21.57 4.30
C SER A 400 -1.08 -21.32 4.16
N LEU A 401 -1.50 -20.44 3.25
CA LEU A 401 -2.88 -19.96 3.16
C LEU A 401 -3.90 -21.10 3.08
N ALA A 402 -3.75 -22.03 2.12
CA ALA A 402 -4.67 -23.17 1.97
C ALA A 402 -4.78 -24.02 3.25
N HIS A 403 -3.67 -24.18 3.97
CA HIS A 403 -3.65 -24.92 5.24
C HIS A 403 -4.37 -24.16 6.35
N GLN A 404 -4.14 -22.85 6.48
CA GLN A 404 -4.79 -22.01 7.48
C GLN A 404 -6.31 -21.95 7.27
N LEU A 405 -6.79 -21.86 6.03
CA LEU A 405 -8.23 -21.89 5.72
C LEU A 405 -8.86 -23.23 6.13
N CYS A 406 -8.19 -24.34 5.86
CA CYS A 406 -8.70 -25.66 6.20
C CYS A 406 -8.70 -25.92 7.71
N VAL A 407 -7.62 -25.58 8.42
CA VAL A 407 -7.52 -25.81 9.87
C VAL A 407 -8.48 -24.94 10.67
N ASN A 408 -8.62 -23.66 10.32
CA ASN A 408 -9.34 -22.72 11.17
C ASN A 408 -10.86 -22.75 10.92
N GLU A 409 -11.29 -22.96 9.67
CA GLU A 409 -12.68 -22.69 9.27
C GLU A 409 -13.34 -23.89 8.58
N LEU A 410 -12.67 -24.45 7.57
CA LEU A 410 -13.34 -25.33 6.60
C LEU A 410 -13.37 -26.82 6.98
N ALA A 411 -12.28 -27.38 7.51
CA ALA A 411 -12.16 -28.82 7.72
C ALA A 411 -12.76 -29.29 9.05
N ALA A 412 -13.08 -30.59 9.13
CA ALA A 412 -13.39 -31.27 10.37
C ALA A 412 -12.14 -31.35 11.26
N VAL A 413 -12.36 -31.33 12.58
CA VAL A 413 -11.30 -31.60 13.56
C VAL A 413 -10.84 -33.06 13.41
N ASP A 414 -9.54 -33.29 13.60
CA ASP A 414 -8.95 -34.61 13.49
C ASP A 414 -9.64 -35.64 14.40
N GLY A 415 -9.91 -36.83 13.85
CA GLY A 415 -10.54 -37.94 14.56
C GLY A 415 -12.07 -38.00 14.48
N LEU A 416 -12.74 -36.95 13.99
CA LEU A 416 -14.18 -36.99 13.74
C LEU A 416 -14.50 -37.56 12.33
N PRO A 417 -15.64 -38.26 12.16
CA PRO A 417 -16.12 -38.62 10.83
C PRO A 417 -16.30 -37.37 9.97
N CYS A 418 -15.75 -37.42 8.76
CA CYS A 418 -15.66 -36.26 7.88
C CYS A 418 -16.06 -36.63 6.45
N TRP A 419 -16.44 -35.62 5.67
CA TRP A 419 -16.83 -35.76 4.28
C TRP A 419 -15.61 -35.83 3.35
N ASN A 420 -15.54 -36.86 2.49
CA ASN A 420 -14.44 -37.03 1.53
C ASN A 420 -14.77 -36.62 0.09
N GLY A 421 -15.96 -36.07 -0.17
CA GLY A 421 -16.44 -35.78 -1.52
C GLY A 421 -17.48 -36.78 -2.05
N GLU A 422 -17.67 -37.91 -1.37
CA GLU A 422 -18.64 -38.95 -1.76
C GLU A 422 -19.50 -39.42 -0.59
N ASP A 423 -18.87 -39.69 0.56
CA ASP A 423 -19.49 -40.25 1.77
C ASP A 423 -18.82 -39.74 3.06
N LEU A 424 -19.44 -40.02 4.20
CA LEU A 424 -18.81 -39.87 5.52
C LEU A 424 -17.81 -41.00 5.77
N VAL A 425 -16.58 -40.63 6.07
CA VAL A 425 -15.47 -41.56 6.30
C VAL A 425 -14.71 -41.20 7.58
N LYS A 426 -13.93 -42.16 8.08
CA LYS A 426 -13.00 -41.90 9.20
C LYS A 426 -11.81 -41.04 8.79
N SER A 427 -11.34 -41.17 7.55
CA SER A 427 -10.22 -40.41 7.01
C SER A 427 -10.24 -40.36 5.49
N TYR A 428 -9.64 -39.32 4.93
CA TYR A 428 -9.42 -39.17 3.50
C TYR A 428 -8.19 -39.98 3.06
N THR A 429 -8.35 -40.81 2.02
CA THR A 429 -7.33 -41.80 1.62
C THR A 429 -6.47 -41.37 0.43
N GLN A 430 -6.90 -40.37 -0.34
CA GLN A 430 -6.13 -39.92 -1.49
C GLN A 430 -4.90 -39.11 -1.06
N ARG A 431 -3.88 -39.11 -1.92
CA ARG A 431 -2.66 -38.33 -1.69
C ARG A 431 -2.99 -36.84 -1.66
N VAL A 432 -2.45 -36.14 -0.66
CA VAL A 432 -2.53 -34.68 -0.59
C VAL A 432 -1.41 -34.05 -1.43
N VAL A 433 -1.77 -33.23 -2.42
CA VAL A 433 -0.79 -32.58 -3.30
C VAL A 433 -0.14 -31.36 -2.65
N GLY A 434 1.02 -30.95 -3.15
CA GLY A 434 1.73 -29.75 -2.71
C GLY A 434 1.08 -28.44 -3.19
N ASN A 435 1.71 -27.30 -2.85
CA ASN A 435 1.28 -25.97 -3.28
C ASN A 435 1.84 -25.62 -4.68
N GLY A 436 1.22 -24.64 -5.33
CA GLY A 436 1.66 -24.12 -6.64
C GLY A 436 1.15 -24.96 -7.81
N ILE A 437 1.17 -24.37 -9.01
CA ILE A 437 0.60 -24.92 -10.25
C ILE A 437 1.24 -26.25 -10.61
N LYS A 438 2.58 -26.35 -10.48
CA LYS A 438 3.34 -27.57 -10.82
C LYS A 438 2.87 -28.79 -10.01
N ALA A 439 2.56 -28.58 -8.73
CA ALA A 439 2.10 -29.65 -7.85
C ALA A 439 0.65 -30.09 -8.12
N GLN A 440 -0.15 -29.29 -8.86
CA GLN A 440 -1.55 -29.60 -9.14
C GLN A 440 -1.76 -30.61 -10.28
N SER A 441 -0.70 -30.98 -11.01
CA SER A 441 -0.79 -31.97 -12.10
C SER A 441 -1.35 -33.33 -11.63
N GLY A 442 -1.08 -33.70 -10.38
CA GLY A 442 -1.61 -34.92 -9.75
C GLY A 442 -2.76 -34.69 -8.76
N ASN A 443 -3.42 -33.53 -8.79
CA ASN A 443 -4.50 -33.23 -7.85
C ASN A 443 -5.77 -34.02 -8.22
N PRO A 444 -6.29 -34.88 -7.34
CA PRO A 444 -7.47 -35.69 -7.63
C PRO A 444 -8.77 -34.88 -7.67
N GLU A 445 -8.82 -33.72 -7.03
CA GLU A 445 -10.06 -32.95 -6.81
C GLU A 445 -10.24 -31.78 -7.78
N VAL A 446 -9.14 -31.12 -8.18
CA VAL A 446 -9.19 -29.91 -9.00
C VAL A 446 -8.18 -29.98 -10.13
N LYS A 447 -8.65 -29.82 -11.37
CA LYS A 447 -7.80 -29.68 -12.54
C LYS A 447 -7.42 -28.22 -12.75
N VAL A 448 -6.13 -27.92 -12.64
CA VAL A 448 -5.58 -26.57 -12.85
C VAL A 448 -4.89 -26.51 -14.21
N LYS A 449 -5.18 -25.46 -15.00
CA LYS A 449 -4.61 -25.26 -16.34
C LYS A 449 -4.12 -23.83 -16.51
N GLY A 450 -3.02 -23.70 -17.26
CA GLY A 450 -2.46 -22.40 -17.66
C GLY A 450 -1.97 -21.55 -16.48
N THR A 451 -1.60 -20.32 -16.80
CA THR A 451 -1.19 -19.29 -15.84
C THR A 451 -2.22 -18.18 -15.77
N ASP A 452 -2.31 -17.49 -14.62
CA ASP A 452 -3.19 -16.34 -14.45
C ASP A 452 -2.43 -15.06 -14.84
N PRO A 453 -2.90 -14.30 -15.85
CA PRO A 453 -2.22 -13.09 -16.32
C PRO A 453 -2.17 -11.97 -15.26
N VAL A 454 -3.19 -11.87 -14.40
CA VAL A 454 -3.25 -10.86 -13.32
C VAL A 454 -2.19 -11.19 -12.27
N ILE A 455 -2.12 -12.46 -11.85
CA ILE A 455 -1.09 -12.90 -10.90
C ILE A 455 0.31 -12.72 -11.48
N ASN A 456 0.53 -13.03 -12.75
CA ASN A 456 1.82 -12.82 -13.42
C ASN A 456 2.22 -11.32 -13.44
N GLN A 457 1.27 -10.42 -13.69
CA GLN A 457 1.52 -8.99 -13.65
C GLN A 457 1.96 -8.53 -12.24
N ILE A 458 1.32 -9.05 -11.20
CA ILE A 458 1.69 -8.77 -9.80
C ILE A 458 3.07 -9.34 -9.47
N ILE A 459 3.38 -10.55 -9.95
CA ILE A 459 4.72 -11.15 -9.84
C ILE A 459 5.77 -10.25 -10.49
N ASP A 460 5.52 -9.70 -11.67
CA ASP A 460 6.48 -8.84 -12.36
C ASP A 460 6.67 -7.50 -11.64
N LYS A 461 5.60 -6.92 -11.07
CA LYS A 461 5.71 -5.76 -10.17
C LYS A 461 6.55 -6.09 -8.92
N LEU A 462 6.33 -7.27 -8.32
CA LEU A 462 7.12 -7.74 -7.17
C LEU A 462 8.61 -7.88 -7.54
N LYS A 463 8.92 -8.51 -8.68
CA LYS A 463 10.31 -8.62 -9.17
C LYS A 463 10.95 -7.24 -9.36
N HIS A 464 10.22 -6.30 -9.96
CA HIS A 464 10.70 -4.96 -10.19
C HIS A 464 11.00 -4.22 -8.88
N ILE A 465 10.07 -4.24 -7.90
CA ILE A 465 10.33 -3.57 -6.62
C ILE A 465 11.47 -4.25 -5.85
N ILE A 466 11.62 -5.57 -5.94
CA ILE A 466 12.72 -6.30 -5.30
C ILE A 466 14.06 -5.82 -5.85
N GLN A 467 14.16 -5.61 -7.17
CA GLN A 467 15.36 -5.04 -7.77
C GLN A 467 15.67 -3.65 -7.21
N LEU A 468 14.66 -2.77 -7.11
CA LEU A 468 14.81 -1.43 -6.53
C LEU A 468 15.23 -1.48 -5.05
N LEU A 469 14.61 -2.34 -4.25
CA LEU A 469 14.93 -2.54 -2.83
C LEU A 469 16.37 -3.03 -2.62
N GLN A 470 16.88 -3.86 -3.54
CA GLN A 470 18.26 -4.37 -3.52
C GLN A 470 19.29 -3.38 -4.07
N GLY A 471 18.88 -2.15 -4.43
CA GLY A 471 19.76 -1.16 -5.05
C GLY A 471 20.24 -1.56 -6.46
N ARG A 472 19.60 -2.54 -7.08
CA ARG A 472 19.85 -2.94 -8.47
C ARG A 472 18.92 -2.11 -9.34
N SER A 473 19.42 -1.02 -9.90
CA SER A 473 18.70 -0.28 -10.94
C SER A 473 18.35 -1.27 -12.06
N PRO A 474 17.08 -1.33 -12.53
CA PRO A 474 16.79 -2.01 -13.77
C PRO A 474 17.68 -1.35 -14.82
N LYS A 475 18.65 -2.09 -15.36
CA LYS A 475 19.27 -1.67 -16.62
C LYS A 475 18.10 -1.51 -17.60
N PRO A 476 17.95 -0.38 -18.32
CA PRO A 476 16.95 -0.32 -19.37
C PRO A 476 17.19 -1.51 -20.28
N ASN A 477 16.21 -2.42 -20.36
CA ASN A 477 16.30 -3.61 -21.18
C ASN A 477 16.60 -3.18 -22.62
N LYS A 478 17.85 -3.33 -23.03
CA LYS A 478 18.19 -3.47 -24.44
C LYS A 478 17.46 -4.72 -24.87
N TRP A 479 16.37 -4.57 -25.62
CA TRP A 479 15.62 -5.69 -26.17
C TRP A 479 16.61 -6.70 -26.76
N GLU A 480 16.65 -7.88 -26.17
CA GLU A 480 17.25 -9.06 -26.79
C GLU A 480 16.43 -9.33 -28.04
N LEU A 481 16.95 -8.88 -29.19
CA LEU A 481 16.53 -9.38 -30.48
C LEU A 481 16.74 -10.91 -30.46
N PRO A 482 15.73 -11.71 -30.82
CA PRO A 482 15.91 -13.15 -30.92
C PRO A 482 17.02 -13.44 -31.93
N GLN A 483 18.05 -14.15 -31.49
CA GLN A 483 19.00 -14.77 -32.40
C GLN A 483 18.24 -15.69 -33.37
N PRO A 484 18.39 -15.53 -34.70
CA PRO A 484 18.17 -16.62 -35.61
C PRO A 484 19.43 -17.49 -35.64
N GLY A 485 19.26 -18.79 -35.37
CA GLY A 485 20.33 -19.76 -35.48
C GLY A 485 20.79 -19.99 -36.92
N SER A 486 22.12 -20.08 -37.06
CA SER A 486 22.92 -20.96 -37.93
C SER A 486 22.61 -21.06 -39.44
N GLY A 487 23.58 -20.61 -40.25
CA GLY A 487 23.77 -20.97 -41.65
C GLY A 487 25.02 -20.28 -42.21
N GLY A 488 26.05 -21.05 -42.58
CA GLY A 488 27.37 -20.53 -42.93
C GLY A 488 27.54 -19.97 -44.35
N GLY A 489 28.74 -19.44 -44.62
CA GLY A 489 29.24 -19.15 -45.97
C GLY A 489 29.85 -17.76 -46.14
N MET A 490 31.19 -17.72 -46.15
CA MET A 490 32.09 -16.96 -47.05
C MET A 490 31.76 -15.50 -47.45
N ALA A 491 32.74 -14.62 -47.16
CA ALA A 491 33.16 -13.39 -47.87
C ALA A 491 32.14 -12.29 -48.21
N GLU A 492 32.38 -11.06 -47.73
CA GLU A 492 32.99 -9.97 -48.53
C GLU A 492 33.12 -8.68 -47.70
N GLN A 493 34.23 -7.98 -47.92
CA GLN A 493 34.51 -6.64 -47.44
C GLN A 493 33.63 -5.64 -48.21
N VAL A 494 33.04 -4.64 -47.54
CA VAL A 494 32.77 -3.33 -48.16
C VAL A 494 33.01 -2.24 -47.11
N SER A 495 33.99 -1.41 -47.46
CA SER A 495 34.42 -0.16 -46.87
C SER A 495 33.39 0.96 -47.03
N GLY A 496 33.44 1.95 -46.15
CA GLY A 496 32.77 3.24 -46.33
C GLY A 496 33.39 4.27 -45.40
N ASP A 497 34.53 4.81 -45.82
CA ASP A 497 35.16 6.00 -45.28
C ASP A 497 34.19 7.18 -45.25
N CYS A 498 34.22 7.93 -44.15
CA CYS A 498 33.57 9.23 -44.05
C CYS A 498 34.64 10.29 -44.32
N ASP A 499 34.76 10.71 -45.58
CA ASP A 499 35.56 11.86 -45.98
C ASP A 499 34.91 13.18 -45.53
N ASP A 500 35.78 14.09 -45.15
CA ASP A 500 35.63 15.46 -44.71
C ASP A 500 35.19 16.41 -45.85
N GLU A 501 34.44 17.47 -45.48
CA GLU A 501 33.87 18.51 -46.35
C GLU A 501 32.52 18.16 -47.03
N ASP A 502 31.46 17.98 -46.24
CA ASP A 502 30.17 18.68 -46.39
C ASP A 502 29.17 18.22 -45.30
N GLY A 503 28.47 19.19 -44.69
CA GLY A 503 27.71 19.00 -43.45
C GLY A 503 26.58 17.95 -43.50
N CYS A 504 26.68 16.94 -42.64
CA CYS A 504 25.56 16.07 -42.28
C CYS A 504 24.63 16.76 -41.25
N GLY A 505 23.91 17.78 -41.72
CA GLY A 505 22.80 18.40 -41.01
C GLY A 505 21.48 17.69 -41.32
N GLY A 506 20.92 17.01 -40.32
CA GLY A 506 19.62 16.34 -40.42
C GLY A 506 18.86 16.38 -39.09
N SER A 507 18.20 17.51 -38.84
CA SER A 507 17.30 17.74 -37.70
C SER A 507 15.98 17.00 -37.90
N GLY A 508 15.49 16.29 -36.87
CA GLY A 508 14.25 15.51 -36.92
C GLY A 508 13.71 15.15 -35.55
N SER A 509 12.93 16.08 -35.00
CA SER A 509 12.10 15.96 -33.78
C SER A 509 11.14 14.76 -33.82
N GLY A 510 11.02 14.04 -32.70
CA GLY A 510 10.09 12.93 -32.53
C GLY A 510 10.13 12.29 -31.14
N GLU A 511 10.00 13.09 -30.09
CA GLU A 511 9.89 12.61 -28.70
C GLU A 511 8.52 11.93 -28.48
N VAL A 512 8.44 10.61 -28.68
CA VAL A 512 7.29 9.81 -28.22
C VAL A 512 7.47 9.50 -26.74
N LYS A 513 7.11 10.46 -25.89
CA LYS A 513 6.87 10.23 -24.45
C LYS A 513 5.67 9.30 -24.29
N ARG A 514 5.91 8.01 -24.03
CA ARG A 514 4.90 7.14 -23.42
C ARG A 514 4.78 7.49 -21.95
N THR A 515 3.93 8.48 -21.66
CA THR A 515 3.49 8.79 -20.30
C THR A 515 2.64 7.62 -19.80
N LEU A 516 3.21 6.78 -18.93
CA LEU A 516 2.44 5.82 -18.16
C LEU A 516 1.64 6.62 -17.12
N LYS A 517 0.38 6.91 -17.41
CA LYS A 517 -0.56 7.53 -16.47
C LYS A 517 -0.75 6.60 -15.27
N ILE A 518 -0.09 6.93 -14.16
CA ILE A 518 -0.50 6.50 -12.82
C ILE A 518 -1.22 7.70 -12.20
N THR A 519 -2.49 7.86 -12.56
CA THR A 519 -3.42 8.74 -11.86
C THR A 519 -4.67 7.93 -11.61
N ASN A 520 -4.90 7.54 -10.36
CA ASN A 520 -6.22 7.43 -9.73
C ASN A 520 -6.12 6.81 -8.34
N TRP A 521 -5.41 7.41 -7.37
CA TRP A 521 -5.60 7.04 -5.95
C TRP A 521 -5.32 8.24 -5.04
N MET A 522 -6.32 9.10 -4.85
CA MET A 522 -6.48 9.95 -3.66
C MET A 522 -7.93 9.81 -3.19
N PRO A 523 -8.20 9.74 -1.87
CA PRO A 523 -9.57 9.82 -1.37
C PRO A 523 -10.11 11.25 -1.52
N ASP A 524 -11.39 11.37 -1.91
CA ASP A 524 -12.09 12.64 -2.05
C ASP A 524 -12.05 13.43 -0.74
N GLY A 525 -11.37 14.58 -0.73
CA GLY A 525 -11.32 15.43 0.46
C GLY A 525 -10.28 16.55 0.55
N MET A 526 -9.41 16.80 -0.44
CA MET A 526 -8.47 17.92 -0.40
C MET A 526 -8.48 18.73 -1.71
N ASN A 527 -9.20 19.86 -1.71
CA ASN A 527 -9.17 20.85 -2.79
C ASN A 527 -7.94 21.75 -2.63
N PHE A 528 -6.96 21.60 -3.53
CA PHE A 528 -5.85 22.54 -3.71
C PHE A 528 -6.13 23.46 -4.92
N THR A 529 -7.16 24.30 -4.82
CA THR A 529 -7.52 25.25 -5.91
C THR A 529 -7.06 26.68 -5.72
N ASP A 530 -6.30 27.01 -4.67
CA ASP A 530 -5.87 28.41 -4.43
C ASP A 530 -4.42 28.76 -4.83
N VAL A 531 -3.68 27.86 -5.49
CA VAL A 531 -2.27 28.11 -5.90
C VAL A 531 -2.12 28.31 -7.41
N LYS A 532 -3.11 28.94 -8.07
CA LYS A 532 -3.02 29.20 -9.52
C LYS A 532 -3.49 30.56 -10.00
N ARG A 533 -3.48 31.58 -9.13
CA ARG A 533 -3.83 32.95 -9.57
C ARG A 533 -3.01 34.04 -8.89
N ILE A 534 -1.69 34.04 -9.09
CA ILE A 534 -0.87 35.26 -8.96
C ILE A 534 0.19 35.26 -10.07
N HIS A 535 -0.24 35.38 -11.32
CA HIS A 535 0.56 36.00 -12.38
C HIS A 535 -0.43 36.51 -13.41
N HIS A 536 -0.61 37.84 -13.39
CA HIS A 536 -1.24 38.73 -14.38
C HIS A 536 -2.21 39.70 -13.72
N THR A 537 -1.68 40.85 -13.29
CA THR A 537 -2.44 42.10 -13.27
C THR A 537 -1.53 43.23 -13.75
N GLY A 538 -1.88 43.79 -14.91
CA GLY A 538 -1.50 45.12 -15.35
C GLY A 538 -2.69 45.72 -16.09
N GLY A 539 -3.19 46.87 -15.62
CA GLY A 539 -4.13 47.71 -16.37
C GLY A 539 -5.42 48.14 -15.65
N SER A 540 -5.32 49.21 -14.84
CA SER A 540 -6.26 50.34 -14.65
C SER A 540 -7.71 50.23 -15.19
N SER A 541 -8.73 50.42 -14.34
CA SER A 541 -9.51 51.68 -14.19
C SER A 541 -10.90 51.49 -13.54
N THR A 542 -11.13 52.24 -12.45
CA THR A 542 -12.32 53.02 -12.05
C THR A 542 -13.76 52.45 -12.01
N LEU A 543 -14.37 52.69 -10.83
CA LEU A 543 -15.75 53.17 -10.52
C LEU A 543 -16.81 52.21 -9.94
N ASP A 544 -17.43 52.74 -8.88
CA ASP A 544 -18.74 52.53 -8.24
C ASP A 544 -18.98 51.26 -7.38
N SER A 545 -19.12 51.36 -6.06
CA SER A 545 -20.15 52.01 -5.20
C SER A 545 -21.31 51.06 -4.84
N THR A 546 -21.44 50.79 -3.53
CA THR A 546 -22.68 50.51 -2.74
C THR A 546 -23.64 49.43 -3.28
N GLY A 547 -23.94 48.32 -2.61
CA GLY A 547 -24.22 48.11 -1.19
C GLY A 547 -25.68 47.61 -1.04
N ALA A 548 -25.90 46.45 -0.40
CA ALA A 548 -27.08 46.12 0.43
C ALA A 548 -27.22 44.60 0.69
N GLY A 549 -27.08 44.22 1.97
CA GLY A 549 -28.13 43.56 2.76
C GLY A 549 -28.52 42.10 2.47
N GLY A 550 -28.29 41.22 3.45
CA GLY A 550 -28.98 39.93 3.54
C GLY A 550 -28.47 39.04 4.68
N ALA A 551 -28.90 39.32 5.91
CA ALA A 551 -28.64 38.49 7.08
C ALA A 551 -29.64 37.33 7.18
N ALA A 552 -29.18 36.15 7.62
CA ALA A 552 -30.02 35.15 8.29
C ALA A 552 -29.16 34.26 9.20
N GLY A 553 -29.60 34.13 10.45
CA GLY A 553 -28.84 33.60 11.58
C GLY A 553 -28.65 32.08 11.61
N THR A 554 -27.58 31.67 12.27
CA THR A 554 -27.25 30.29 12.66
C THR A 554 -27.63 30.04 14.11
N GLN A 555 -28.46 29.02 14.39
CA GLN A 555 -28.57 28.38 15.70
C GLN A 555 -27.84 27.03 15.70
N PRO A 556 -27.21 26.59 16.82
CA PRO A 556 -26.54 25.31 16.91
C PRO A 556 -27.49 24.22 17.43
N MET A 557 -27.59 23.09 16.72
CA MET A 557 -28.27 21.88 17.19
C MET A 557 -27.27 20.96 17.90
N THR A 558 -27.55 20.71 19.18
CA THR A 558 -26.86 19.75 20.05
C THR A 558 -27.31 18.33 19.73
N PHE A 559 -26.36 17.44 19.39
CA PHE A 559 -26.62 16.00 19.25
C PHE A 559 -26.28 15.26 20.56
N LEU A 560 -27.28 14.60 21.13
CA LEU A 560 -27.17 13.67 22.26
C LEU A 560 -26.63 12.31 21.81
N LEU A 561 -25.51 11.89 22.40
CA LEU A 561 -24.93 10.54 22.26
C LEU A 561 -25.68 9.56 23.18
N LEU A 562 -26.36 8.57 22.60
CA LEU A 562 -26.89 7.40 23.31
C LEU A 562 -25.88 6.25 23.20
N GLY A 563 -25.13 6.02 24.27
CA GLY A 563 -24.29 4.84 24.45
C GLY A 563 -25.11 3.63 24.87
N VAL A 564 -24.94 2.51 24.16
CA VAL A 564 -25.54 1.21 24.50
C VAL A 564 -24.47 0.33 25.13
N LEU A 565 -24.59 0.14 26.45
CA LEU A 565 -23.92 -0.89 27.25
C LEU A 565 -24.69 -2.21 27.06
N ILE A 566 -24.04 -3.26 26.54
CA ILE A 566 -24.57 -4.63 26.60
C ILE A 566 -23.73 -5.44 27.58
N LEU A 567 -24.41 -5.84 28.66
CA LEU A 567 -24.00 -6.74 29.72
C LEU A 567 -23.87 -8.18 29.18
N LEU A 568 -22.75 -8.83 29.51
CA LEU A 568 -22.61 -10.29 29.53
C LEU A 568 -23.34 -10.86 30.75
N PRO A 569 -24.00 -12.02 30.62
CA PRO A 569 -24.14 -12.95 31.72
C PRO A 569 -23.46 -14.28 31.39
N GLY A 570 -22.58 -14.69 32.30
CA GLY A 570 -22.01 -16.03 32.31
C GLY A 570 -22.94 -17.07 32.93
N LEU A 571 -22.64 -18.32 32.57
CA LEU A 571 -22.85 -19.57 33.29
C LEU A 571 -24.30 -20.04 33.49
N TRP A 572 -24.69 -21.02 32.67
CA TRP A 572 -24.85 -22.43 33.06
C TRP A 572 -24.67 -23.34 31.85
#